data_AF-A0A7T7XRU9-F1
#
_entry.id   AF-A0A7T7XRU9-F1
#
_cell.length_a   1.000
_cell.length_b   1.000
_cell.length_c   1.000
_cell.angle_alpha   90.00
_cell.angle_beta   90.00
_cell.angle_gamma   90.00
#
_symmetry.space_group_name_H-M   'P 1'
#
loop_
_entity.id
_entity.type
_entity.pdbx_description
1 polymer ?
#
loop_
_entity_poly.entity_id
_entity_poly.type
_entity_poly.pdbx_seq_one_letter_code
_entity_poly.pdbx_strand_id
1 'polypeptide(L)'
;MGGAFWIRHTWRKFRGRFDGLRLVPLLDYARYQEKTISGKNFRFLGGMESLTDEDTLWVRNRELTIPVALHKAHAYMLPQPESGDFFAPFDPGQELPRRVHWGKISTINEGAKVFIGGRLELIDDRLTFVSTKEEPLLIIFYDGPDSSLTVRAIRAGRHTNEYWNRLTPYALALGISSQLLIALSYMQRPAFRLSAITAFAAAFGPLFPLVPPGVLFTVICGRLWWRARIYRAYRDLVRLPLKYIPPDKDEGSLPDNERYGYIRYAVLPPWVAEAKFPLTPPGVIPRKHEVWYVYGTLPEKNQEHPGGDELDTLLLKPDDPFATYGAIPGDPKILARRYTVHAYVLEILSCILMAAGIGLNCLFVAMILFFLL
;
A
#
# COMPACT_ATOMS: atom_id res chain seq x y z
N MET A 1 -4.18 -6.06 22.04
CA MET A 1 -3.66 -6.35 20.67
C MET A 1 -4.72 -6.29 19.56
N GLY A 2 -6.03 -6.39 19.84
CA GLY A 2 -7.08 -6.44 18.80
C GLY A 2 -7.10 -5.29 17.78
N GLY A 3 -6.78 -4.05 18.20
CA GLY A 3 -6.76 -2.89 17.30
C GLY A 3 -5.73 -2.98 16.17
N ALA A 4 -4.54 -3.50 16.47
CA ALA A 4 -3.48 -3.67 15.47
C ALA A 4 -3.89 -4.71 14.41
N PHE A 5 -4.53 -5.79 14.85
CA PHE A 5 -5.07 -6.81 13.95
C PHE A 5 -6.20 -6.27 13.07
N TRP A 6 -7.10 -5.44 13.63
CA TRP A 6 -8.21 -4.86 12.88
C TRP A 6 -7.74 -3.87 11.79
N ILE A 7 -6.78 -3.00 12.11
CA ILE A 7 -6.17 -2.08 11.13
C ILE A 7 -5.46 -2.87 10.04
N ARG A 8 -4.65 -3.87 10.41
CA ARG A 8 -3.99 -4.76 9.44
C ARG A 8 -5.00 -5.47 8.56
N HIS A 9 -6.09 -5.98 9.12
CA HIS A 9 -7.13 -6.67 8.37
C HIS A 9 -7.83 -5.73 7.37
N THR A 10 -8.27 -4.56 7.83
CA THR A 10 -8.88 -3.54 6.96
C THR A 10 -7.97 -3.18 5.79
N TRP A 11 -6.69 -3.00 6.09
CA TRP A 11 -5.71 -2.63 5.08
C TRP A 11 -5.41 -3.75 4.09
N ARG A 12 -5.27 -4.99 4.57
CA ARG A 12 -5.16 -6.17 3.69
C ARG A 12 -6.38 -6.32 2.80
N LYS A 13 -7.59 -6.03 3.31
CA LYS A 13 -8.82 -6.06 2.53
C LYS A 13 -8.83 -5.00 1.43
N PHE A 14 -8.50 -3.74 1.76
CA PHE A 14 -8.33 -2.68 0.74
C PHE A 14 -7.32 -3.12 -0.32
N ARG A 15 -6.15 -3.58 0.11
CA ARG A 15 -5.06 -3.92 -0.78
C ARG A 15 -5.38 -5.10 -1.69
N GLY A 16 -5.94 -6.17 -1.13
CA GLY A 16 -6.38 -7.33 -1.90
C GLY A 16 -7.44 -6.93 -2.92
N ARG A 17 -8.39 -6.07 -2.54
CA ARG A 17 -9.43 -5.58 -3.45
C ARG A 17 -8.85 -4.69 -4.56
N PHE A 18 -7.98 -3.73 -4.22
CA PHE A 18 -7.30 -2.89 -5.21
C PHE A 18 -6.45 -3.72 -6.18
N ASP A 19 -5.70 -4.69 -5.65
CA ASP A 19 -4.86 -5.58 -6.45
C ASP A 19 -5.66 -6.46 -7.40
N GLY A 20 -6.84 -6.95 -6.99
CA GLY A 20 -7.74 -7.71 -7.85
C GLY A 20 -8.41 -6.82 -8.91
N LEU A 21 -8.90 -5.64 -8.52
CA LEU A 21 -9.59 -4.72 -9.43
C LEU A 21 -8.66 -4.06 -10.46
N ARG A 22 -7.36 -4.02 -10.20
CA ARG A 22 -6.37 -3.61 -11.20
C ARG A 22 -6.33 -4.57 -12.40
N LEU A 23 -6.64 -5.84 -12.20
CA LEU A 23 -6.55 -6.86 -13.25
C LEU A 23 -7.85 -7.03 -14.03
N VAL A 24 -8.91 -6.30 -13.66
CA VAL A 24 -10.18 -6.32 -14.40
C VAL A 24 -10.18 -5.29 -15.53
N PRO A 25 -10.94 -5.50 -16.61
CA PRO A 25 -10.99 -4.57 -17.73
C PRO A 25 -11.49 -3.17 -17.33
N LEU A 26 -10.98 -2.15 -18.02
CA LEU A 26 -11.51 -0.79 -17.94
C LEU A 26 -12.87 -0.75 -18.66
N LEU A 27 -13.83 -0.09 -18.05
CA LEU A 27 -15.14 0.12 -18.65
C LEU A 27 -15.05 1.26 -19.67
N ASP A 28 -15.18 0.91 -20.94
CA ASP A 28 -15.21 1.80 -22.10
C ASP A 28 -16.60 1.79 -22.76
N TYR A 29 -16.82 2.69 -23.73
CA TYR A 29 -18.12 2.81 -24.40
C TYR A 29 -18.56 1.52 -25.10
N ALA A 30 -17.62 0.82 -25.74
CA ALA A 30 -17.90 -0.43 -26.44
C ALA A 30 -18.45 -1.50 -25.49
N ARG A 31 -17.78 -1.71 -24.34
CA ARG A 31 -18.22 -2.65 -23.31
C ARG A 31 -19.50 -2.21 -22.63
N TYR A 32 -19.70 -0.90 -22.43
CA TYR A 32 -20.92 -0.37 -21.83
C TYR A 32 -22.18 -0.73 -22.63
N GLN A 33 -22.09 -0.79 -23.97
CA GLN A 33 -23.22 -1.17 -24.84
C GLN A 33 -23.59 -2.66 -24.74
N GLU A 34 -22.69 -3.51 -24.24
CA GLU A 34 -22.94 -4.93 -24.09
C GLU A 34 -23.80 -5.20 -22.84
N LYS A 35 -25.12 -5.37 -22.99
CA LYS A 35 -26.03 -5.64 -21.83
C LYS A 35 -25.67 -6.88 -21.00
N THR A 36 -24.83 -7.78 -21.53
CA THR A 36 -24.35 -9.01 -20.87
C THR A 36 -23.22 -8.78 -19.84
N ILE A 37 -22.81 -7.52 -19.61
CA ILE A 37 -21.76 -7.21 -18.63
C ILE A 37 -22.27 -7.07 -17.19
N SER A 38 -23.59 -7.03 -16.98
CA SER A 38 -24.20 -7.00 -15.65
C SER A 38 -23.72 -8.19 -14.80
N GLY A 39 -23.37 -7.91 -13.55
CA GLY A 39 -22.83 -8.87 -12.58
C GLY A 39 -21.31 -9.08 -12.64
N LYS A 40 -20.59 -8.47 -13.59
CA LYS A 40 -19.12 -8.58 -13.69
C LYS A 40 -18.42 -7.40 -13.01
N ASN A 41 -17.16 -7.62 -12.61
CA ASN A 41 -16.32 -6.56 -12.05
C ASN A 41 -15.64 -5.77 -13.17
N PHE A 42 -15.68 -4.45 -13.05
CA PHE A 42 -14.95 -3.51 -13.91
C PHE A 42 -14.25 -2.46 -13.07
N ARG A 43 -13.37 -1.72 -13.73
CA ARG A 43 -12.80 -0.48 -13.19
C ARG A 43 -13.18 0.69 -14.09
N PHE A 44 -13.27 1.86 -13.48
CA PHE A 44 -13.61 3.11 -14.14
C PHE A 44 -12.76 4.23 -13.54
N LEU A 45 -12.25 5.10 -14.41
CA LEU A 45 -11.45 6.26 -14.05
C LEU A 45 -12.13 7.48 -14.65
N GLY A 46 -12.35 8.51 -13.85
CA GLY A 46 -12.98 9.74 -14.32
C GLY A 46 -12.89 10.86 -13.29
N GLY A 47 -13.52 11.99 -13.62
CA GLY A 47 -13.79 13.07 -12.69
C GLY A 47 -15.18 12.93 -12.09
N MET A 48 -15.32 13.32 -10.83
CA MET A 48 -16.64 13.54 -10.25
C MET A 48 -17.36 14.66 -11.02
N GLU A 49 -18.59 14.37 -11.47
CA GLU A 49 -19.45 15.34 -12.17
C GLU A 49 -20.51 15.91 -11.23
N SER A 50 -21.33 15.04 -10.63
CA SER A 50 -22.41 15.49 -9.74
C SER A 50 -22.75 14.44 -8.69
N LEU A 51 -23.45 14.89 -7.64
CA LEU A 51 -24.01 14.05 -6.59
C LEU A 51 -25.54 14.19 -6.66
N THR A 52 -26.23 13.08 -6.85
CA THR A 52 -27.71 13.03 -6.93
C THR A 52 -28.24 12.16 -5.78
N ASP A 53 -29.31 12.62 -5.14
CA ASP A 53 -30.07 11.87 -4.11
C ASP A 53 -29.24 11.33 -2.93
N GLU A 54 -28.18 12.06 -2.53
CA GLU A 54 -27.21 11.76 -1.45
C GLU A 54 -26.36 10.47 -1.62
N ASP A 55 -26.90 9.45 -2.28
CA ASP A 55 -26.33 8.10 -2.37
C ASP A 55 -25.89 7.71 -3.79
N THR A 56 -26.04 8.58 -4.80
CA THR A 56 -25.59 8.30 -6.18
C THR A 56 -24.55 9.31 -6.67
N LEU A 57 -23.35 8.82 -6.98
CA LEU A 57 -22.24 9.63 -7.50
C LEU A 57 -22.16 9.41 -9.01
N TRP A 58 -22.24 10.50 -9.76
CA TRP A 58 -21.99 10.48 -11.20
C TRP A 58 -20.52 10.75 -11.47
N VAL A 59 -19.90 9.81 -12.16
CA VAL A 59 -18.50 9.93 -12.57
C VAL A 59 -18.43 9.92 -14.08
N ARG A 60 -17.70 10.89 -14.61
CA ARG A 60 -17.54 11.11 -16.03
C ARG A 60 -16.09 10.93 -16.45
N ASN A 61 -15.88 10.15 -17.50
CA ASN A 61 -14.64 10.12 -18.25
C ASN A 61 -14.85 10.83 -19.60
N ARG A 62 -13.94 10.66 -20.56
CA ARG A 62 -14.07 11.33 -21.87
C ARG A 62 -15.24 10.84 -22.72
N GLU A 63 -15.72 9.62 -22.47
CA GLU A 63 -16.64 8.89 -23.36
C GLU A 63 -17.97 8.54 -22.69
N LEU A 64 -17.97 8.43 -21.36
CA LEU A 64 -19.04 7.84 -20.57
C LEU A 64 -19.24 8.61 -19.27
N THR A 65 -20.51 8.73 -18.87
CA THR A 65 -20.91 9.11 -17.51
C THR A 65 -21.64 7.93 -16.89
N ILE A 66 -21.21 7.50 -15.71
CA ILE A 66 -21.71 6.29 -15.06
C ILE A 66 -22.17 6.60 -13.62
N PRO A 67 -23.35 6.12 -13.22
CA PRO A 67 -23.82 6.23 -11.85
C PRO A 67 -23.13 5.20 -10.95
N VAL A 68 -22.89 5.60 -9.71
CA VAL A 68 -22.24 4.80 -8.69
C VAL A 68 -23.09 4.84 -7.45
N ALA A 69 -23.62 3.69 -7.04
CA ALA A 69 -24.42 3.55 -5.83
C ALA A 69 -23.50 3.47 -4.61
N LEU A 70 -23.64 4.43 -3.71
CA LEU A 70 -22.73 4.67 -2.58
C LEU A 70 -23.28 4.15 -1.25
N HIS A 71 -24.43 3.49 -1.27
CA HIS A 71 -25.07 2.98 -0.07
C HIS A 71 -24.09 2.07 0.72
N LYS A 72 -23.72 2.51 1.93
CA LYS A 72 -22.72 1.87 2.82
C LYS A 72 -21.30 1.77 2.23
N ALA A 73 -21.00 2.52 1.18
CA ALA A 73 -19.68 2.54 0.58
C ALA A 73 -18.67 3.33 1.45
N HIS A 74 -17.41 2.92 1.34
CA HIS A 74 -16.29 3.67 1.90
C HIS A 74 -15.42 4.19 0.76
N ALA A 75 -15.10 5.47 0.82
CA ALA A 75 -14.10 6.06 -0.06
C ALA A 75 -12.74 6.12 0.64
N TYR A 76 -11.69 6.05 -0.15
CA TYR A 76 -10.30 6.19 0.28
C TYR A 76 -9.71 7.44 -0.37
N MET A 77 -9.23 8.37 0.43
CA MET A 77 -8.57 9.58 -0.08
C MET A 77 -7.06 9.38 -0.04
N LEU A 78 -6.39 9.42 -1.19
CA LEU A 78 -4.93 9.36 -1.25
C LEU A 78 -4.32 10.72 -0.92
N PRO A 79 -3.23 10.76 -0.12
CA PRO A 79 -2.58 12.01 0.24
C PRO A 79 -1.95 12.68 -0.98
N GLN A 80 -2.00 14.01 -1.03
CA GLN A 80 -1.38 14.81 -2.07
C GLN A 80 0.15 14.80 -1.93
N PRO A 81 0.91 14.66 -3.02
CA PRO A 81 2.36 14.81 -2.95
C PRO A 81 2.72 16.29 -2.68
N GLU A 82 3.47 16.56 -1.60
CA GLU A 82 3.88 17.92 -1.20
C GLU A 82 4.64 18.67 -2.30
N SER A 83 5.43 17.95 -3.11
CA SER A 83 6.29 18.54 -4.13
C SER A 83 5.61 18.75 -5.49
N GLY A 84 4.35 18.32 -5.66
CA GLY A 84 3.69 18.25 -6.99
C GLY A 84 4.35 17.29 -7.98
N ASP A 85 5.56 16.81 -7.67
CA ASP A 85 6.29 15.81 -8.44
C ASP A 85 5.79 14.42 -8.06
N PHE A 86 4.89 13.91 -8.89
CA PHE A 86 4.31 12.56 -8.77
C PHE A 86 5.37 11.44 -8.91
N PHE A 87 6.58 11.78 -9.37
CA PHE A 87 7.73 10.89 -9.55
C PHE A 87 8.91 11.21 -8.63
N ALA A 88 8.69 12.05 -7.61
CA ALA A 88 9.68 12.39 -6.60
C ALA A 88 10.29 11.13 -5.95
N PRO A 89 11.52 11.22 -5.37
CA PRO A 89 12.14 10.13 -4.64
C PRO A 89 11.14 9.46 -3.70
N PHE A 90 11.02 8.14 -3.83
CA PHE A 90 10.13 7.32 -3.03
C PHE A 90 10.40 7.52 -1.53
N ASP A 91 9.56 8.34 -0.88
CA ASP A 91 9.47 8.41 0.57
C ASP A 91 8.18 7.71 1.00
N PRO A 92 8.18 6.51 1.59
CA PRO A 92 6.94 5.83 1.98
C PRO A 92 6.08 6.78 2.78
N GLY A 93 4.94 7.19 2.20
CA GLY A 93 4.20 8.38 2.65
C GLY A 93 4.06 8.43 4.16
N GLN A 94 4.31 9.61 4.74
CA GLN A 94 3.95 9.85 6.14
C GLN A 94 2.43 9.73 6.32
N GLU A 95 1.67 10.05 5.28
CA GLU A 95 0.22 10.08 5.31
C GLU A 95 -0.43 8.81 4.74
N LEU A 96 -1.47 8.37 5.43
CA LEU A 96 -2.22 7.17 5.11
C LEU A 96 -3.46 7.53 4.30
N PRO A 97 -3.93 6.64 3.41
CA PRO A 97 -5.22 6.80 2.78
C PRO A 97 -6.28 6.92 3.86
N ARG A 98 -6.99 8.05 3.84
CA ARG A 98 -8.06 8.27 4.79
C ARG A 98 -9.27 7.49 4.31
N ARG A 99 -9.65 6.44 5.04
CA ARG A 99 -10.91 5.72 4.83
C ARG A 99 -12.04 6.54 5.44
N VAL A 100 -12.95 7.03 4.61
CA VAL A 100 -14.11 7.84 5.03
C VAL A 100 -15.39 7.11 4.61
N HIS A 101 -16.38 7.06 5.48
CA HIS A 101 -17.72 6.60 5.10
C HIS A 101 -18.35 7.64 4.18
N TRP A 102 -19.02 7.22 3.11
CA TRP A 102 -19.56 8.15 2.10
C TRP A 102 -20.36 9.31 2.72
N GLY A 103 -21.37 8.99 3.54
CA GLY A 103 -22.20 10.01 4.23
C GLY A 103 -21.48 10.93 5.24
N LYS A 104 -20.15 10.84 5.38
CA LYS A 104 -19.33 11.82 6.15
C LYS A 104 -18.55 12.77 5.24
N ILE A 105 -18.61 12.60 3.94
CA ILE A 105 -17.93 13.46 2.98
C ILE A 105 -18.92 14.57 2.60
N SER A 106 -18.81 15.72 3.26
CA SER A 106 -19.71 16.86 3.05
C SER A 106 -19.35 17.71 1.84
N THR A 107 -18.08 17.70 1.43
CA THR A 107 -17.58 18.51 0.32
C THR A 107 -16.53 17.73 -0.46
N ILE A 108 -16.75 17.62 -1.77
CA ILE A 108 -15.77 17.14 -2.75
C ILE A 108 -15.76 18.18 -3.85
N ASN A 109 -14.57 18.58 -4.31
CA ASN A 109 -14.46 19.51 -5.42
C ASN A 109 -14.94 18.83 -6.70
N GLU A 110 -15.75 19.53 -7.49
CA GLU A 110 -16.11 19.09 -8.84
C GLU A 110 -14.83 18.87 -9.67
N GLY A 111 -14.80 17.81 -10.47
CA GLY A 111 -13.62 17.42 -11.24
C GLY A 111 -12.54 16.70 -10.44
N ALA A 112 -12.74 16.43 -9.15
CA ALA A 112 -11.84 15.55 -8.39
C ALA A 112 -11.77 14.18 -9.06
N LYS A 113 -10.54 13.71 -9.32
CA LYS A 113 -10.37 12.41 -9.96
C LYS A 113 -10.70 11.29 -9.00
N VAL A 114 -11.42 10.32 -9.54
CA VAL A 114 -11.88 9.16 -8.79
C VAL A 114 -11.63 7.90 -9.59
N PHE A 115 -11.12 6.90 -8.89
CA PHE A 115 -11.06 5.54 -9.35
C PHE A 115 -12.19 4.77 -8.68
N ILE A 116 -12.94 4.05 -9.49
CA ILE A 116 -13.99 3.16 -9.05
C ILE A 116 -13.66 1.78 -9.56
N GLY A 117 -13.75 0.79 -8.68
CA GLY A 117 -13.68 -0.61 -9.09
C GLY A 117 -14.66 -1.44 -8.28
N GLY A 118 -15.45 -2.23 -8.99
CA GLY A 118 -16.52 -3.00 -8.39
C GLY A 118 -17.38 -3.70 -9.42
N ARG A 119 -18.46 -4.29 -8.92
CA ARG A 119 -19.45 -4.98 -9.74
C ARG A 119 -20.39 -3.96 -10.38
N LEU A 120 -20.70 -4.16 -11.66
CA LEU A 120 -21.75 -3.42 -12.37
C LEU A 120 -23.06 -4.18 -12.29
N GLU A 121 -24.16 -3.49 -12.05
CA GLU A 121 -25.52 -4.04 -12.12
C GLU A 121 -26.43 -3.12 -12.90
N LEU A 122 -27.38 -3.70 -13.64
CA LEU A 122 -28.39 -2.94 -14.37
C LEU A 122 -29.51 -2.55 -13.40
N ILE A 123 -29.59 -1.26 -13.05
CA ILE A 123 -30.60 -0.67 -12.17
C ILE A 123 -31.33 0.40 -12.98
N ASP A 124 -32.65 0.32 -13.09
CA ASP A 124 -33.48 1.27 -13.84
C ASP A 124 -32.99 1.51 -15.28
N ASP A 125 -32.62 0.42 -15.98
CA ASP A 125 -32.05 0.40 -17.35
C ASP A 125 -30.70 1.14 -17.48
N ARG A 126 -29.99 1.36 -16.36
CA ARG A 126 -28.65 1.96 -16.33
C ARG A 126 -27.65 1.05 -15.63
N LEU A 127 -26.48 0.88 -16.24
CA LEU A 127 -25.39 0.15 -15.59
C LEU A 127 -24.80 1.00 -14.47
N THR A 128 -24.88 0.49 -13.25
CA THR A 128 -24.51 1.19 -12.03
C THR A 128 -23.47 0.40 -11.27
N PHE A 129 -22.41 1.05 -10.79
CA PHE A 129 -21.47 0.41 -9.88
C PHE A 129 -22.11 0.24 -8.50
N VAL A 130 -22.11 -0.99 -7.98
CA VAL A 130 -22.74 -1.32 -6.69
C VAL A 130 -21.76 -1.93 -5.70
N SER A 131 -22.02 -1.72 -4.40
CA SER A 131 -21.29 -2.36 -3.33
C SER A 131 -22.08 -3.53 -2.75
N THR A 132 -21.52 -4.74 -2.80
CA THR A 132 -22.13 -5.92 -2.14
C THR A 132 -21.33 -6.32 -0.89
N LYS A 133 -21.87 -7.25 -0.07
CA LYS A 133 -21.17 -7.76 1.12
C LYS A 133 -19.90 -8.53 0.76
N GLU A 134 -19.97 -9.31 -0.31
CA GLU A 134 -18.89 -10.17 -0.81
C GLU A 134 -17.89 -9.36 -1.64
N GLU A 135 -18.39 -8.47 -2.48
CA GLU A 135 -17.63 -7.65 -3.41
C GLU A 135 -17.83 -6.17 -3.10
N PRO A 136 -17.14 -5.62 -2.08
CA PRO A 136 -17.29 -4.23 -1.72
C PRO A 136 -16.77 -3.34 -2.86
N LEU A 137 -17.50 -2.26 -3.11
CA LEU A 137 -17.10 -1.21 -4.04
C LEU A 137 -15.85 -0.51 -3.51
N LEU A 138 -14.87 -0.31 -4.38
CA LEU A 138 -13.64 0.42 -4.05
C LEU A 138 -13.67 1.77 -4.75
N ILE A 139 -13.71 2.84 -3.95
CA ILE A 139 -13.68 4.22 -4.42
C ILE A 139 -12.41 4.87 -3.90
N ILE A 140 -11.57 5.40 -4.79
CA ILE A 140 -10.33 6.08 -4.44
C ILE A 140 -10.31 7.47 -5.05
N PHE A 141 -10.26 8.50 -4.21
CA PHE A 141 -10.00 9.87 -4.62
C PHE A 141 -8.51 10.13 -4.68
N TYR A 142 -8.05 10.75 -5.76
CA TYR A 142 -6.64 11.00 -5.99
C TYR A 142 -6.41 12.23 -6.86
N ASP A 143 -5.22 12.83 -6.75
CA ASP A 143 -4.80 13.94 -7.61
C ASP A 143 -3.69 13.53 -8.59
N GLY A 144 -3.52 14.26 -9.69
CA GLY A 144 -2.45 14.00 -10.65
C GLY A 144 -2.77 12.98 -11.75
N PRO A 145 -1.75 12.44 -12.45
CA PRO A 145 -1.95 11.55 -13.58
C PRO A 145 -2.39 10.15 -13.13
N ASP A 146 -3.24 9.51 -13.92
CA ASP A 146 -3.85 8.20 -13.62
C ASP A 146 -2.79 7.11 -13.48
N SER A 147 -1.69 7.22 -14.25
CA SER A 147 -0.53 6.32 -14.15
C SER A 147 0.17 6.34 -12.78
N SER A 148 0.02 7.41 -12.00
CA SER A 148 0.59 7.51 -10.66
C SER A 148 -0.26 6.81 -9.59
N LEU A 149 -1.53 6.51 -9.88
CA LEU A 149 -2.49 5.99 -8.92
C LEU A 149 -2.02 4.69 -8.29
N THR A 150 -1.53 3.74 -9.09
CA THR A 150 -1.05 2.44 -8.61
C THR A 150 0.13 2.59 -7.65
N VAL A 151 1.14 3.36 -8.05
CA VAL A 151 2.34 3.59 -7.24
C VAL A 151 1.95 4.28 -5.92
N ARG A 152 1.07 5.29 -5.99
CA ARG A 152 0.59 6.03 -4.81
C ARG A 152 -0.27 5.18 -3.90
N ALA A 153 -1.17 4.36 -4.43
CA ALA A 153 -1.99 3.45 -3.64
C ALA A 153 -1.14 2.42 -2.89
N ILE A 154 -0.05 1.95 -3.50
CA ILE A 154 0.90 1.02 -2.86
C ILE A 154 1.75 1.74 -1.81
N ARG A 155 2.19 2.97 -2.11
CA ARG A 155 2.99 3.83 -1.22
C ARG A 155 2.22 4.23 0.03
N ALA A 156 1.08 4.88 -0.16
CA ALA A 156 0.17 5.30 0.90
C ALA A 156 -0.38 4.08 1.65
N GLY A 157 -0.42 2.96 0.95
CA GLY A 157 -0.96 1.73 1.45
C GLY A 157 -0.16 0.96 2.49
N ARG A 158 0.51 1.63 3.42
CA ARG A 158 1.20 0.97 4.53
C ARG A 158 1.11 1.82 5.78
N HIS A 159 0.43 1.32 6.82
CA HIS A 159 0.29 2.01 8.10
C HIS A 159 1.64 2.44 8.68
N THR A 160 1.74 3.69 9.14
CA THR A 160 2.96 4.24 9.77
C THR A 160 3.27 3.55 11.09
N ASN A 161 2.24 3.33 11.91
CA ASN A 161 2.38 2.67 13.20
C ASN A 161 1.23 1.68 13.45
N GLU A 162 1.40 0.42 13.08
CA GLU A 162 0.36 -0.62 13.29
C GLU A 162 0.06 -0.83 14.78
N TYR A 163 1.01 -0.51 15.67
CA TYR A 163 0.94 -0.78 17.10
C TYR A 163 0.38 0.37 17.92
N TRP A 164 0.44 1.60 17.43
CA TRP A 164 -0.14 2.78 18.07
C TRP A 164 -1.45 3.16 17.38
N ASN A 165 -2.54 2.55 17.84
CA ASN A 165 -3.89 2.78 17.34
C ASN A 165 -4.79 3.29 18.47
N ARG A 166 -6.03 3.66 18.13
CA ARG A 166 -7.01 4.17 19.11
C ARG A 166 -7.28 3.21 20.27
N LEU A 167 -7.06 1.91 20.10
CA LEU A 167 -7.25 0.90 21.16
C LEU A 167 -6.00 0.68 22.01
N THR A 168 -4.83 1.16 21.58
CA THR A 168 -3.57 0.97 22.29
C THR A 168 -3.61 1.58 23.70
N PRO A 169 -4.06 2.84 23.91
CA PRO A 169 -4.13 3.42 25.25
C PRO A 169 -4.98 2.60 26.23
N TYR A 170 -6.13 2.09 25.79
CA TYR A 170 -7.00 1.27 26.64
C TYR A 170 -6.37 -0.08 27.00
N ALA A 171 -5.71 -0.73 26.03
CA ALA A 171 -5.00 -1.97 26.28
C ALA A 171 -3.82 -1.76 27.25
N LEU A 172 -3.10 -0.64 27.14
CA LEU A 172 -2.04 -0.27 28.07
C LEU A 172 -2.60 -0.02 29.47
N ALA A 173 -3.66 0.78 29.60
CA ALA A 173 -4.29 1.08 30.88
C ALA A 173 -4.76 -0.19 31.60
N LEU A 174 -5.46 -1.08 30.89
CA LEU A 174 -5.90 -2.36 31.46
C LEU A 174 -4.72 -3.25 31.88
N GLY A 175 -3.66 -3.30 31.08
CA GLY A 175 -2.45 -4.05 31.41
C GLY A 175 -1.77 -3.51 32.67
N ILE A 176 -1.56 -2.19 32.73
CA ILE A 176 -0.97 -1.50 33.88
C ILE A 176 -1.79 -1.77 35.14
N SER A 177 -3.11 -1.53 35.10
CA SER A 177 -4.00 -1.77 36.24
C SER A 177 -3.97 -3.22 36.71
N SER A 178 -3.96 -4.18 35.78
CA SER A 178 -3.89 -5.62 36.12
C SER A 178 -2.58 -5.96 36.83
N GLN A 179 -1.45 -5.45 36.36
CA GLN A 179 -0.15 -5.67 36.98
C GLN A 179 -0.05 -5.03 38.37
N LEU A 180 -0.61 -3.82 38.55
CA LEU A 180 -0.67 -3.16 39.86
C LEU A 180 -1.54 -3.94 40.85
N LEU A 181 -2.70 -4.46 40.43
CA LEU A 181 -3.54 -5.31 41.29
C LEU A 181 -2.81 -6.59 41.72
N ILE A 182 -2.10 -7.25 40.81
CA ILE A 182 -1.28 -8.42 41.13
C ILE A 182 -0.18 -8.04 42.14
N ALA A 183 0.54 -6.94 41.89
CA ALA A 183 1.60 -6.46 42.78
C ALA A 183 1.07 -6.19 44.19
N LEU A 184 -0.05 -5.46 44.32
CA LEU A 184 -0.69 -5.16 45.59
C LEU A 184 -1.15 -6.42 46.33
N SER A 185 -1.69 -7.41 45.60
CA SER A 185 -2.16 -8.67 46.21
C SER A 185 -1.03 -9.52 46.81
N TYR A 186 0.19 -9.42 46.24
CA TYR A 186 1.35 -10.18 46.69
C TYR A 186 2.24 -9.44 47.68
N MET A 187 2.15 -8.10 47.75
CA MET A 187 3.01 -7.28 48.62
C MET A 187 2.88 -7.62 50.11
N GLN A 188 1.71 -8.10 50.55
CA GLN A 188 1.48 -8.49 51.95
C GLN A 188 2.14 -9.82 52.36
N ARG A 189 2.64 -10.61 51.40
CA ARG A 189 3.15 -11.97 51.65
C ARG A 189 4.66 -12.03 51.37
N PRO A 190 5.52 -12.25 52.40
CA PRO A 190 6.97 -12.30 52.22
C PRO A 190 7.44 -13.31 51.16
N ALA A 191 6.76 -14.46 51.07
CA ALA A 191 7.06 -15.51 50.09
C ALA A 191 6.86 -15.08 48.62
N PHE A 192 6.09 -14.03 48.35
CA PHE A 192 5.76 -13.56 46.99
C PHE A 192 6.38 -12.20 46.65
N ARG A 193 7.37 -11.73 47.43
CA ARG A 193 8.03 -10.44 47.19
C ARG A 193 8.60 -10.31 45.78
N LEU A 194 9.28 -11.35 45.27
CA LEU A 194 9.82 -11.33 43.90
C LEU A 194 8.71 -11.18 42.85
N SER A 195 7.62 -11.92 42.99
CA SER A 195 6.46 -11.81 42.10
C SER A 195 5.85 -10.40 42.15
N ALA A 196 5.71 -9.82 43.34
CA ALA A 196 5.22 -8.45 43.51
C ALA A 196 6.13 -7.41 42.83
N ILE A 197 7.46 -7.52 43.00
CA ILE A 197 8.44 -6.65 42.36
C ILE A 197 8.38 -6.79 40.83
N THR A 198 8.31 -8.01 40.30
CA THR A 198 8.22 -8.23 38.85
C THR A 198 6.91 -7.69 38.26
N ALA A 199 5.78 -7.88 38.93
CA ALA A 199 4.50 -7.34 38.50
C ALA A 199 4.52 -5.80 38.52
N PHE A 200 5.07 -5.21 39.58
CA PHE A 200 5.21 -3.77 39.68
C PHE A 200 6.13 -3.22 38.57
N ALA A 201 7.31 -3.82 38.35
CA ALA A 201 8.20 -3.44 37.25
C ALA A 201 7.52 -3.59 35.88
N ALA A 202 6.77 -4.68 35.65
CA ALA A 202 6.03 -4.90 34.42
C ALA A 202 4.93 -3.85 34.18
N ALA A 203 4.33 -3.28 35.24
CA ALA A 203 3.37 -2.19 35.13
C ALA A 203 3.98 -0.93 34.48
N PHE A 204 5.27 -0.68 34.66
CA PHE A 204 5.98 0.42 34.00
C PHE A 204 6.50 0.05 32.60
N GLY A 205 6.33 -1.20 32.16
CA GLY A 205 6.70 -1.69 30.83
C GLY A 205 6.37 -0.74 29.68
N PRO A 206 5.15 -0.19 29.59
CA PRO A 206 4.77 0.75 28.53
C PRO A 206 5.50 2.10 28.57
N LEU A 207 6.01 2.50 29.74
CA LEU A 207 6.75 3.75 29.93
C LEU A 207 8.25 3.56 29.66
N PHE A 208 8.77 2.33 29.73
CA PHE A 208 10.19 2.06 29.48
C PHE A 208 10.70 2.56 28.13
N PRO A 209 9.99 2.46 27.01
CA PRO A 209 10.43 3.07 25.75
C PRO A 209 10.68 4.59 25.83
N LEU A 210 10.10 5.28 26.82
CA LEU A 210 10.18 6.73 27.01
C LEU A 210 11.23 7.17 28.06
N VAL A 211 11.83 6.23 28.79
CA VAL A 211 12.83 6.51 29.83
C VAL A 211 14.23 6.14 29.32
N PRO A 212 15.29 6.95 29.54
CA PRO A 212 16.65 6.58 29.16
C PRO A 212 17.12 5.31 29.88
N PRO A 213 17.83 4.37 29.21
CA PRO A 213 18.27 4.37 27.80
C PRO A 213 17.23 3.92 26.76
N GLY A 214 16.03 3.51 27.17
CA GLY A 214 14.92 3.07 26.31
C GLY A 214 14.57 4.04 25.17
N VAL A 215 14.66 5.35 25.38
CA VAL A 215 14.45 6.37 24.31
C VAL A 215 15.37 6.14 23.11
N LEU A 216 16.64 5.86 23.35
CA LEU A 216 17.63 5.60 22.30
C LEU A 216 17.21 4.39 21.46
N PHE A 217 16.83 3.30 22.13
CA PHE A 217 16.34 2.09 21.47
C PHE A 217 15.07 2.39 20.67
N THR A 218 14.10 3.13 21.22
CA THR A 218 12.86 3.49 20.53
C THR A 218 13.12 4.27 19.24
N VAL A 219 14.04 5.24 19.26
CA VAL A 219 14.42 6.02 18.08
C VAL A 219 15.06 5.13 17.01
N ILE A 220 16.00 4.26 17.40
CA ILE A 220 16.65 3.33 16.47
C ILE A 220 15.63 2.33 15.90
N CYS A 221 14.76 1.77 16.75
CA CYS A 221 13.69 0.86 16.35
C CYS A 221 12.75 1.51 15.34
N GLY A 222 12.36 2.77 15.56
CA GLY A 222 11.54 3.56 14.65
C GLY A 222 12.21 3.74 13.29
N ARG A 223 13.51 4.06 13.26
CA ARG A 223 14.28 4.17 12.00
C ARG A 223 14.37 2.84 11.26
N LEU A 224 14.65 1.74 11.96
CA LEU A 224 14.71 0.40 11.35
C LEU A 224 13.34 -0.03 10.81
N TRP A 225 12.27 0.23 11.56
CA TRP A 225 10.90 -0.07 11.15
C TRP A 225 10.49 0.73 9.91
N TRP A 226 10.84 2.01 9.87
CA TRP A 226 10.63 2.87 8.70
C TRP A 226 11.39 2.33 7.48
N ARG A 227 12.68 1.99 7.61
CA ARG A 227 13.45 1.34 6.53
C ARG A 227 12.85 0.01 6.08
N ALA A 228 12.38 -0.82 7.01
CA ALA A 228 11.70 -2.07 6.66
C ALA A 228 10.43 -1.81 5.85
N ARG A 229 9.64 -0.78 6.20
CA ARG A 229 8.46 -0.37 5.42
C ARG A 229 8.83 0.03 3.99
N ILE A 230 9.91 0.78 3.80
CA ILE A 230 10.44 1.14 2.48
C ILE A 230 10.69 -0.11 1.64
N TYR A 231 11.48 -1.06 2.15
CA TYR A 231 11.82 -2.27 1.41
C TYR A 231 10.61 -3.10 1.05
N ARG A 232 9.63 -3.21 1.95
CA ARG A 232 8.40 -3.93 1.62
C ARG A 232 7.57 -3.22 0.55
N ALA A 233 7.62 -1.89 0.47
CA ALA A 233 6.97 -1.16 -0.61
C ALA A 233 7.72 -1.34 -1.94
N TYR A 234 9.05 -1.27 -1.95
CA TYR A 234 9.86 -1.58 -3.12
C TYR A 234 9.61 -2.98 -3.65
N ARG A 235 9.55 -3.98 -2.77
CA ARG A 235 9.13 -5.35 -3.12
C ARG A 235 7.82 -5.37 -3.89
N ASP A 236 6.85 -4.58 -3.46
CA ASP A 236 5.54 -4.59 -4.10
C ASP A 236 5.54 -3.85 -5.44
N LEU A 237 6.30 -2.76 -5.55
CA LEU A 237 6.49 -2.00 -6.79
C LEU A 237 7.18 -2.85 -7.86
N VAL A 238 8.27 -3.54 -7.51
CA VAL A 238 8.96 -4.41 -8.49
C VAL A 238 8.12 -5.63 -8.90
N ARG A 239 7.14 -6.02 -8.08
CA ARG A 239 6.20 -7.11 -8.41
C ARG A 239 5.03 -6.67 -9.30
N LEU A 240 4.84 -5.38 -9.53
CA LEU A 240 3.70 -4.90 -10.34
C LEU A 240 3.69 -5.43 -11.77
N PRO A 241 4.78 -5.31 -12.56
CA PRO A 241 4.77 -5.82 -13.93
C PRO A 241 4.54 -7.33 -13.98
N LEU A 242 5.07 -8.06 -12.99
CA LEU A 242 4.94 -9.52 -12.90
C LEU A 242 3.50 -10.01 -12.73
N LYS A 243 2.53 -9.14 -12.43
CA LYS A 243 1.12 -9.56 -12.32
C LYS A 243 0.45 -9.81 -13.65
N TYR A 244 0.95 -9.18 -14.71
CA TYR A 244 0.42 -9.31 -16.07
C TYR A 244 1.17 -10.38 -16.88
N ILE A 245 2.32 -10.83 -16.39
CA ILE A 245 3.20 -11.77 -17.07
C ILE A 245 3.13 -13.12 -16.34
N PRO A 246 2.67 -14.20 -17.00
CA PRO A 246 2.69 -15.55 -16.43
C PRO A 246 4.10 -15.95 -15.97
N PRO A 247 4.25 -16.75 -14.91
CA PRO A 247 5.55 -17.03 -14.29
C PRO A 247 6.57 -17.67 -15.25
N ASP A 248 6.09 -18.39 -16.26
CA ASP A 248 6.89 -19.16 -17.22
C ASP A 248 7.03 -18.48 -18.59
N LYS A 249 6.62 -17.21 -18.70
CA LYS A 249 6.68 -16.43 -19.94
C LYS A 249 7.38 -15.09 -19.72
N ASP A 250 7.92 -14.54 -20.80
CA ASP A 250 8.49 -13.18 -20.83
C ASP A 250 7.47 -12.11 -21.25
N GLU A 251 6.34 -12.56 -21.80
CA GLU A 251 5.22 -11.72 -22.23
C GLU A 251 3.88 -12.24 -21.68
N GLY A 252 2.93 -11.33 -21.54
CA GLY A 252 1.55 -11.58 -21.16
C GLY A 252 0.60 -10.61 -21.85
N SER A 253 -0.64 -10.56 -21.38
CA SER A 253 -1.69 -9.72 -21.95
C SER A 253 -2.28 -8.83 -20.87
N LEU A 254 -2.49 -7.56 -21.21
CA LEU A 254 -3.23 -6.62 -20.37
C LEU A 254 -4.75 -6.86 -20.46
N PRO A 255 -5.56 -6.28 -19.56
CA PRO A 255 -7.02 -6.46 -19.58
C PRO A 255 -7.73 -5.90 -20.83
N ASP A 256 -7.06 -5.04 -21.59
CA ASP A 256 -7.45 -4.52 -22.91
C ASP A 256 -6.94 -5.39 -24.08
N ASN A 257 -6.29 -6.52 -23.78
CA ASN A 257 -5.64 -7.45 -24.70
C ASN A 257 -4.35 -6.93 -25.35
N GLU A 258 -3.79 -5.80 -24.92
CA GLU A 258 -2.47 -5.38 -25.37
C GLU A 258 -1.39 -6.39 -24.96
N ARG A 259 -0.42 -6.64 -25.86
CA ARG A 259 0.74 -7.47 -25.54
C ARG A 259 1.66 -6.70 -24.62
N TYR A 260 1.99 -7.29 -23.48
CA TYR A 260 2.78 -6.63 -22.45
C TYR A 260 3.94 -7.51 -22.02
N GLY A 261 5.10 -6.91 -21.86
CA GLY A 261 6.31 -7.65 -21.52
C GLY A 261 7.44 -6.73 -21.17
N TYR A 262 8.66 -7.20 -21.40
CA TYR A 262 9.85 -6.42 -21.13
C TYR A 262 10.98 -6.71 -22.11
N ILE A 263 11.89 -5.75 -22.21
CA ILE A 263 13.15 -5.87 -22.95
C ILE A 263 14.31 -5.71 -21.97
N ARG A 264 15.36 -6.52 -22.17
CA ARG A 264 16.56 -6.52 -21.33
C ARG A 264 17.62 -5.62 -21.95
N TYR A 265 18.18 -4.70 -21.17
CA TYR A 265 19.26 -3.82 -21.58
C TYR A 265 20.47 -3.95 -20.65
N ALA A 266 21.67 -4.10 -21.19
CA ALA A 266 22.89 -4.08 -20.38
C ALA A 266 23.15 -2.67 -19.79
N VAL A 267 22.89 -1.63 -20.58
CA VAL A 267 22.98 -0.22 -20.19
C VAL A 267 21.65 0.44 -20.53
N LEU A 268 21.11 1.22 -19.60
CA LEU A 268 19.83 1.90 -19.78
C LEU A 268 19.92 2.88 -20.97
N PRO A 269 19.06 2.77 -22.00
CA PRO A 269 19.08 3.70 -23.12
C PRO A 269 18.84 5.15 -22.66
N PRO A 270 19.44 6.17 -23.33
CA PRO A 270 19.27 7.58 -22.95
C PRO A 270 17.81 8.03 -22.93
N TRP A 271 17.03 7.62 -23.94
CA TRP A 271 15.59 7.90 -24.00
C TRP A 271 14.83 7.32 -22.80
N VAL A 272 15.30 6.20 -22.25
CA VAL A 272 14.72 5.62 -21.04
C VAL A 272 15.11 6.46 -19.80
N ALA A 273 16.35 6.91 -19.72
CA ALA A 273 16.82 7.73 -18.61
C ALA A 273 16.11 9.09 -18.54
N GLU A 274 15.80 9.68 -19.70
CA GLU A 274 15.19 11.00 -19.82
C GLU A 274 13.68 11.01 -19.56
N ALA A 275 12.96 9.93 -19.89
CA ALA A 275 11.49 9.88 -19.83
C ALA A 275 10.89 9.86 -18.40
N LYS A 276 11.70 10.07 -17.34
CA LYS A 276 11.28 10.12 -15.93
C LYS A 276 10.27 9.02 -15.58
N PHE A 277 10.68 7.76 -15.77
CA PHE A 277 9.78 6.63 -15.54
C PHE A 277 9.22 6.60 -14.12
N PRO A 278 7.93 6.27 -13.95
CA PRO A 278 7.27 6.25 -12.65
C PRO A 278 7.79 5.22 -11.65
N LEU A 279 8.69 4.31 -12.06
CA LEU A 279 8.87 3.01 -11.40
C LEU A 279 10.31 2.59 -11.13
N THR A 280 11.28 3.49 -11.26
CA THR A 280 12.63 3.23 -10.73
C THR A 280 12.59 3.34 -9.20
N PRO A 281 12.77 2.25 -8.44
CA PRO A 281 12.99 2.38 -7.00
C PRO A 281 14.25 3.25 -6.80
N PRO A 282 14.16 4.39 -6.09
CA PRO A 282 15.26 5.33 -6.02
C PRO A 282 16.48 4.71 -5.33
N GLY A 283 17.66 5.09 -5.81
CA GLY A 283 18.94 4.67 -5.25
C GLY A 283 19.37 3.24 -5.60
N VAL A 284 18.66 2.57 -6.52
CA VAL A 284 19.04 1.23 -6.98
C VAL A 284 19.79 1.35 -8.30
N ILE A 285 21.11 1.50 -8.20
CA ILE A 285 22.00 1.26 -9.34
C ILE A 285 22.10 -0.26 -9.49
N PRO A 286 21.90 -0.83 -10.70
CA PRO A 286 22.11 -2.25 -10.90
C PRO A 286 23.53 -2.61 -10.47
N ARG A 287 23.67 -3.77 -9.83
CA ARG A 287 25.01 -4.31 -9.56
C ARG A 287 25.73 -4.52 -10.88
N LYS A 288 27.08 -4.59 -10.85
CA LYS A 288 27.97 -4.70 -12.04
C LYS A 288 27.57 -5.79 -13.08
N HIS A 289 26.69 -6.73 -12.73
CA HIS A 289 26.23 -7.83 -13.59
C HIS A 289 24.70 -7.91 -13.73
N GLU A 290 23.97 -6.93 -13.22
CA GLU A 290 22.50 -6.87 -13.35
C GLU A 290 22.15 -6.09 -14.62
N VAL A 291 21.25 -6.64 -15.44
CA VAL A 291 20.67 -5.96 -16.61
C VAL A 291 19.42 -5.18 -16.21
N TRP A 292 19.09 -4.15 -16.97
CA TRP A 292 17.83 -3.43 -16.86
C TRP A 292 16.69 -4.19 -17.52
N TYR A 293 15.55 -4.22 -16.85
CA TYR A 293 14.29 -4.74 -17.39
C TYR A 293 13.37 -3.55 -17.63
N VAL A 294 13.16 -3.18 -18.89
CA VAL A 294 12.25 -2.10 -19.27
C VAL A 294 10.91 -2.74 -19.63
N TYR A 295 9.84 -2.31 -18.98
CA TYR A 295 8.49 -2.84 -19.13
C TYR A 295 7.59 -1.87 -19.91
N GLY A 296 6.75 -2.42 -20.78
CA GLY A 296 5.79 -1.67 -21.58
C GLY A 296 4.99 -2.57 -22.52
N THR A 297 4.25 -1.98 -23.44
CA THR A 297 3.55 -2.72 -24.49
C THR A 297 4.51 -3.11 -25.60
N LEU A 298 4.40 -4.35 -26.04
CA LEU A 298 5.20 -4.93 -27.12
C LEU A 298 4.51 -4.65 -28.46
N PRO A 299 5.23 -4.16 -29.48
CA PRO A 299 4.66 -3.97 -30.81
C PRO A 299 4.17 -5.30 -31.39
N GLU A 300 3.18 -5.24 -32.28
CA GLU A 300 2.68 -6.43 -33.00
C GLU A 300 3.80 -7.08 -33.82
N LYS A 301 3.89 -8.41 -33.79
CA LYS A 301 4.96 -9.19 -34.45
C LYS A 301 5.08 -8.94 -35.97
N ASN A 302 4.06 -8.36 -36.60
CA ASN A 302 3.97 -8.19 -38.04
C ASN A 302 4.26 -6.75 -38.52
N GLN A 303 4.52 -5.81 -37.62
CA GLN A 303 4.99 -4.48 -38.01
C GLN A 303 6.50 -4.53 -38.18
N GLU A 304 6.96 -5.06 -39.32
CA GLU A 304 8.33 -4.83 -39.79
C GLU A 304 8.54 -3.32 -39.87
N HIS A 305 9.34 -2.79 -38.94
CA HIS A 305 9.72 -1.38 -39.00
C HIS A 305 10.51 -1.16 -40.30
N PRO A 306 10.12 -0.20 -41.16
CA PRO A 306 10.72 0.01 -42.47
C PRO A 306 12.08 0.75 -42.39
N GLY A 307 12.93 0.34 -41.46
CA GLY A 307 14.27 0.87 -41.25
C GLY A 307 15.12 -0.20 -40.56
N GLY A 308 15.82 -1.00 -41.37
CA GLY A 308 16.59 -2.18 -40.94
C GLY A 308 17.91 -1.87 -40.22
N ASP A 309 17.86 -1.07 -39.15
CA ASP A 309 18.92 -1.03 -38.16
C ASP A 309 18.40 -1.63 -36.84
N GLU A 310 19.20 -2.50 -36.23
CA GLU A 310 18.97 -3.25 -34.98
C GLU A 310 18.67 -2.38 -33.73
N LEU A 311 18.48 -1.06 -33.89
CA LEU A 311 18.04 -0.19 -32.83
C LEU A 311 16.51 -0.26 -32.69
N ASP A 312 16.08 -0.56 -31.47
CA ASP A 312 14.86 0.00 -30.91
C ASP A 312 13.53 -0.65 -31.36
N THR A 313 13.31 -1.91 -30.95
CA THR A 313 11.97 -2.32 -30.50
C THR A 313 11.57 -1.43 -29.32
N LEU A 314 11.07 -0.22 -29.61
CA LEU A 314 10.59 0.72 -28.61
C LEU A 314 9.37 0.10 -27.94
N LEU A 315 9.50 -0.17 -26.65
CA LEU A 315 8.35 -0.46 -25.83
C LEU A 315 7.47 0.77 -25.82
N LEU A 316 6.21 0.59 -26.17
CA LEU A 316 5.23 1.65 -26.11
C LEU A 316 4.72 1.81 -24.68
N LYS A 317 4.23 3.01 -24.38
CA LYS A 317 3.52 3.25 -23.13
C LYS A 317 2.17 2.51 -23.22
N PRO A 318 1.82 1.67 -22.23
CA PRO A 318 0.51 1.02 -22.19
C PRO A 318 -0.63 2.03 -22.11
N ASP A 319 -1.75 1.70 -22.74
CA ASP A 319 -2.98 2.48 -22.63
C ASP A 319 -3.65 2.27 -21.26
N ASP A 320 -3.52 1.07 -20.69
CA ASP A 320 -3.92 0.79 -19.30
C ASP A 320 -3.05 1.59 -18.31
N PRO A 321 -3.61 2.56 -17.56
CA PRO A 321 -2.85 3.37 -16.60
C PRO A 321 -2.36 2.58 -15.38
N PHE A 322 -2.84 1.35 -15.16
CA PHE A 322 -2.35 0.46 -14.10
C PHE A 322 -1.23 -0.46 -14.55
N ALA A 323 -1.04 -0.62 -15.86
CA ALA A 323 0.08 -1.35 -16.40
C ALA A 323 1.37 -0.57 -16.13
N THR A 324 2.42 -1.31 -15.76
CA THR A 324 3.69 -0.70 -15.37
C THR A 324 4.46 -0.31 -16.64
N TYR A 325 4.66 0.99 -16.85
CA TYR A 325 5.63 1.50 -17.82
C TYR A 325 6.86 1.98 -17.05
N GLY A 326 7.97 1.26 -17.12
CA GLY A 326 9.09 1.52 -16.20
C GLY A 326 10.30 0.63 -16.38
N ALA A 327 11.45 1.12 -15.93
CA ALA A 327 12.71 0.36 -15.88
C ALA A 327 13.00 -0.14 -14.46
N ILE A 328 13.37 -1.41 -14.35
CA ILE A 328 13.75 -2.08 -13.10
C ILE A 328 15.19 -2.60 -13.22
N PRO A 329 16.09 -2.28 -12.28
CA PRO A 329 17.49 -2.73 -12.30
C PRO A 329 17.62 -4.17 -11.78
N GLY A 330 17.68 -5.14 -12.68
CA GLY A 330 17.78 -6.58 -12.38
C GLY A 330 16.43 -7.31 -12.39
N ASP A 331 16.48 -8.64 -12.27
CA ASP A 331 15.28 -9.50 -12.29
C ASP A 331 14.33 -9.11 -11.13
N PRO A 332 13.09 -8.69 -11.41
CA PRO A 332 12.16 -8.27 -10.37
C PRO A 332 11.79 -9.38 -9.39
N LYS A 333 11.84 -10.66 -9.78
CA LYS A 333 11.62 -11.81 -8.87
C LYS A 333 12.72 -11.86 -7.81
N ILE A 334 13.98 -11.71 -8.24
CA ILE A 334 15.16 -11.71 -7.36
C ILE A 334 15.16 -10.46 -6.45
N LEU A 335 14.90 -9.28 -7.01
CA LEU A 335 14.79 -8.03 -6.24
C LEU A 335 13.69 -8.11 -5.19
N ALA A 336 12.51 -8.62 -5.54
CA ALA A 336 11.41 -8.77 -4.60
C ALA A 336 11.80 -9.69 -3.44
N ARG A 337 12.52 -10.79 -3.70
CA ARG A 337 13.04 -11.68 -2.65
C ARG A 337 14.06 -10.95 -1.77
N ARG A 338 15.01 -10.25 -2.37
CA ARG A 338 16.04 -9.46 -1.66
C ARG A 338 15.41 -8.42 -0.73
N TYR A 339 14.47 -7.63 -1.23
CA TYR A 339 13.73 -6.65 -0.43
C TYR A 339 12.88 -7.29 0.67
N THR A 340 12.33 -8.47 0.43
CA THR A 340 11.62 -9.24 1.46
C THR A 340 12.56 -9.61 2.61
N VAL A 341 13.75 -10.14 2.29
CA VAL A 341 14.75 -10.50 3.31
C VAL A 341 15.22 -9.28 4.08
N HIS A 342 15.58 -8.18 3.40
CA HIS A 342 15.99 -6.94 4.08
C HIS A 342 14.90 -6.38 5.00
N ALA A 343 13.65 -6.39 4.56
CA ALA A 343 12.53 -5.98 5.39
C ALA A 343 12.41 -6.83 6.67
N TYR A 344 12.46 -8.16 6.53
CA TYR A 344 12.37 -9.07 7.68
C TYR A 344 13.53 -8.91 8.65
N VAL A 345 14.77 -8.79 8.17
CA VAL A 345 15.94 -8.59 9.02
C VAL A 345 15.81 -7.30 9.82
N LEU A 346 15.39 -6.20 9.18
CA LEU A 346 15.18 -4.92 9.85
C LEU A 346 14.03 -4.96 10.87
N GLU A 347 12.94 -5.68 10.58
CA GLU A 347 11.84 -5.90 11.52
C GLU A 347 12.29 -6.70 12.75
N ILE A 348 13.01 -7.81 12.53
CA ILE A 348 13.55 -8.64 13.62
C ILE A 348 14.52 -7.83 14.47
N LEU A 349 15.44 -7.09 13.86
CA LEU A 349 16.39 -6.25 14.58
C LEU A 349 15.69 -5.15 15.39
N SER A 350 14.64 -4.52 14.82
CA SER A 350 13.81 -3.56 15.53
C SER A 350 13.12 -4.19 16.75
N CYS A 351 12.57 -5.39 16.61
CA CYS A 351 11.98 -6.12 17.74
C CYS A 351 13.01 -6.47 18.82
N ILE A 352 14.20 -6.94 18.46
CA ILE A 352 15.28 -7.28 19.39
C ILE A 352 15.72 -6.03 20.17
N LEU A 353 15.94 -4.91 19.48
CA LEU A 353 16.36 -3.65 20.13
C LEU A 353 15.28 -3.09 21.06
N MET A 354 14.01 -3.18 20.68
CA MET A 354 12.90 -2.78 21.55
C MET A 354 12.84 -3.67 22.80
N ALA A 355 12.96 -4.99 22.64
CA ALA A 355 12.98 -5.92 23.75
C ALA A 355 14.19 -5.68 24.68
N ALA A 356 15.37 -5.40 24.12
CA ALA A 356 16.56 -5.07 24.89
C ALA A 356 16.37 -3.77 25.70
N GLY A 357 15.81 -2.72 25.09
CA GLY A 357 15.52 -1.45 25.78
C GLY A 357 14.51 -1.61 26.92
N ILE A 358 13.44 -2.38 26.70
CA ILE A 358 12.45 -2.72 27.73
C ILE A 358 13.09 -3.55 28.85
N GLY A 359 13.89 -4.56 28.50
CA GLY A 359 14.57 -5.44 29.46
C GLY A 359 15.55 -4.68 30.35
N LEU A 360 16.34 -3.76 29.78
CA LEU A 360 17.31 -2.95 30.51
C LEU A 360 16.63 -2.02 31.53
N ASN A 361 15.54 -1.37 31.14
CA ASN A 361 14.76 -0.52 32.05
C ASN A 361 14.03 -1.34 33.12
N CYS A 362 13.50 -2.51 32.76
CA CYS A 362 12.87 -3.42 33.71
C CYS A 362 13.87 -3.88 34.78
N LEU A 363 15.09 -4.26 34.38
CA LEU A 363 16.16 -4.64 35.29
C LEU A 363 16.57 -3.48 36.21
N PHE A 364 16.67 -2.27 35.67
CA PHE A 364 16.98 -1.07 36.46
C PHE A 364 15.92 -0.81 37.53
N VAL A 365 14.64 -0.85 37.17
CA VAL A 365 13.53 -0.67 38.12
C VAL A 365 13.48 -1.79 39.15
N ALA A 366 13.63 -3.04 38.73
CA ALA A 366 13.65 -4.19 39.63
C ALA A 366 14.79 -4.09 40.65
N MET A 367 15.98 -3.63 40.22
CA MET A 367 17.14 -3.44 41.09
C MET A 367 16.87 -2.33 42.12
N ILE A 368 16.30 -1.19 41.71
CA ILE A 368 15.90 -0.12 42.64
C ILE A 368 14.89 -0.63 43.67
N LEU A 369 13.85 -1.35 43.24
CA LEU A 369 12.82 -1.88 44.13
C LEU A 369 13.38 -2.92 45.09
N PHE A 370 14.31 -3.75 44.63
CA PHE A 370 14.99 -4.74 45.46
C PHE A 370 15.84 -4.10 46.58
N PHE A 371 16.44 -2.94 46.34
CA PHE A 371 17.18 -2.21 47.37
C PHE A 371 16.28 -1.41 48.34
N LEU A 372 15.05 -1.09 47.95
CA LEU A 372 14.11 -0.31 48.77
C LEU A 372 13.19 -1.17 49.66
N LEU A 373 13.02 -2.46 49.35
CA LEU A 373 12.11 -3.41 50.01
C LEU A 373 12.87 -4.53 50.74
#